data_AF-A0A8T5HCK4-F1
#
_entry.id   AF-A0A8T5HCK4-F1
#
_cell.length_a   1.000
_cell.length_b   1.000
_cell.length_c   1.000
_cell.angle_alpha   90.00
_cell.angle_beta   90.00
_cell.angle_gamma   90.00
#
_symmetry.space_group_name_H-M   'P 1'
#
loop_
_entity.id
_entity.type
_entity.pdbx_description
1 polymer ?
#
loop_
_entity_poly.entity_id
_entity_poly.type
_entity_poly.pdbx_seq_one_letter_code
_entity_poly.pdbx_strand_id
1 'polypeptide(L)'
;MIRSSFIFLPKISNKKEQNIWKQGINIWDDFLKAKNIKGISKRAKIFYDTKIRKAIEELKKDNSYYFQKLLPNTETWRLYEYFKDECCFLDIESYEHGKNITIIGLYDGFETKTMVKNMNLDMNRLKKELEKYKLLITFNGSSHDIPNINKYFPETIPNIAHIDLRHACNKIGLKGGLKMIEEKVGIIRPIHLKAYGGDNPIDLWRAFLASGDKEYLDLLVQYNEEDIVNLKPLMEIVYKKLKKSTISKNPTTLAGPGTAE
;
A
#
# COMPACT_ATOMS: atom_id res chain seq x y z
N MET A 1 -1.32 11.58 4.51
CA MET A 1 -2.37 11.51 5.56
C MET A 1 -1.82 11.27 6.98
N ILE A 2 -0.69 10.58 7.16
CA ILE A 2 -0.20 10.16 8.49
C ILE A 2 -0.14 11.27 9.55
N ARG A 3 0.36 12.47 9.20
CA ARG A 3 0.46 13.65 10.11
C ARG A 3 -0.89 14.21 10.57
N SER A 4 -1.97 13.85 9.89
CA SER A 4 -3.34 14.21 10.25
C SER A 4 -4.05 13.10 11.02
N SER A 5 -3.41 11.95 11.22
CA SER A 5 -4.07 10.77 11.79
C SER A 5 -3.83 10.65 13.29
N PHE A 6 -4.87 10.28 14.02
CA PHE A 6 -4.85 10.03 15.47
C PHE A 6 -5.27 8.60 15.83
N ILE A 7 -5.74 7.79 14.88
CA ILE A 7 -6.13 6.38 15.14
C ILE A 7 -4.99 5.47 15.62
N PHE A 8 -3.73 5.86 15.43
CA PHE A 8 -2.59 5.12 15.98
C PHE A 8 -2.47 5.28 17.50
N LEU A 9 -3.19 6.23 18.09
CA LEU A 9 -3.24 6.44 19.53
C LEU A 9 -4.16 5.41 20.19
N PRO A 10 -3.75 4.84 21.34
CA PRO A 10 -4.57 3.84 22.04
C PRO A 10 -5.98 4.33 22.33
N LYS A 11 -7.00 3.51 22.03
CA LYS A 11 -8.43 3.78 22.27
C LYS A 11 -9.01 4.95 21.44
N ILE A 12 -8.31 5.42 20.40
CA ILE A 12 -8.87 6.35 19.40
C ILE A 12 -9.42 5.54 18.22
N SER A 13 -10.75 5.47 18.12
CA SER A 13 -11.43 4.89 16.97
C SER A 13 -11.58 5.92 15.85
N ASN A 14 -11.95 5.47 14.65
CA ASN A 14 -12.31 6.36 13.53
C ASN A 14 -13.32 7.44 13.97
N LYS A 15 -14.35 7.10 14.75
CA LYS A 15 -15.33 8.08 15.26
C LYS A 15 -14.69 9.13 16.18
N LYS A 16 -13.74 8.73 17.04
CA LYS A 16 -13.03 9.68 17.93
C LYS A 16 -12.07 10.56 17.14
N GLU A 17 -11.36 10.01 16.16
CA GLU A 17 -10.50 10.78 15.25
C GLU A 17 -11.31 11.88 14.53
N GLN A 18 -12.48 11.54 13.99
CA GLN A 18 -13.40 12.53 13.40
C GLN A 18 -13.80 13.61 14.40
N ASN A 19 -14.11 13.25 15.65
CA ASN A 19 -14.47 14.23 16.68
C ASN A 19 -13.29 15.14 17.05
N ILE A 20 -12.04 14.68 16.94
CA ILE A 20 -10.85 15.51 17.11
C ILE A 20 -10.77 16.52 15.95
N TRP A 21 -10.91 16.07 14.71
CA TRP A 21 -10.90 16.95 13.53
C TRP A 21 -12.02 18.00 13.56
N LYS A 22 -13.23 17.64 13.99
CA LYS A 22 -14.36 18.59 14.14
C LYS A 22 -14.09 19.72 15.13
N GLN A 23 -13.08 19.59 15.99
CA GLN A 23 -12.65 20.64 16.91
C GLN A 23 -11.57 21.54 16.31
N GLY A 24 -11.28 21.43 15.01
CA GLY A 24 -10.23 22.19 14.32
C GLY A 24 -8.81 21.64 14.54
N ILE A 25 -8.69 20.46 15.15
CA ILE A 25 -7.40 19.81 15.43
C ILE A 25 -7.10 18.85 14.28
N ASN A 26 -6.49 19.35 13.21
CA ASN A 26 -6.38 18.66 11.92
C ASN A 26 -5.05 17.92 11.74
N ILE A 27 -3.99 18.40 12.41
CA ILE A 27 -2.66 17.81 12.38
C ILE A 27 -2.10 17.61 13.78
N TRP A 28 -1.02 16.83 13.88
CA TRP A 28 -0.31 16.57 15.13
C TRP A 28 0.08 17.84 15.89
N ASP A 29 0.51 18.90 15.19
CA ASP A 29 0.89 20.16 15.83
C ASP A 29 -0.29 20.87 16.50
N ASP A 30 -1.48 20.84 15.89
CA ASP A 30 -2.70 21.38 16.50
C ASP A 30 -3.01 20.64 17.79
N PHE A 31 -2.85 19.32 17.78
CA PHE A 31 -3.11 18.47 18.95
C PHE A 31 -2.14 18.81 20.08
N LEU A 32 -0.85 18.96 19.77
CA LEU A 32 0.17 19.32 20.76
C LEU A 32 -0.03 20.73 21.33
N LYS A 33 -0.51 21.69 20.53
CA LYS A 33 -0.82 23.07 20.97
C LYS A 33 -2.09 23.15 21.81
N ALA A 34 -3.07 22.28 21.56
CA ALA A 34 -4.34 22.30 22.29
C ALA A 34 -4.17 21.94 23.77
N LYS A 35 -4.56 22.85 24.67
CA LYS A 35 -4.53 22.62 26.13
C LYS A 35 -5.54 21.55 26.57
N ASN A 36 -6.72 21.54 25.96
CA ASN A 36 -7.80 20.57 26.24
C ASN A 36 -8.46 20.15 24.92
N ILE A 37 -8.91 18.89 24.86
CA ILE A 37 -9.64 18.34 23.71
C ILE A 37 -10.90 17.65 24.24
N LYS A 38 -12.08 18.04 23.77
CA LYS A 38 -13.36 17.48 24.21
C LYS A 38 -13.36 15.96 23.97
N GLY A 39 -13.69 15.20 25.00
CA GLY A 39 -13.71 13.74 24.97
C GLY A 39 -12.35 13.07 25.26
N ILE A 40 -11.31 13.83 25.56
CA ILE A 40 -9.99 13.34 26.01
C ILE A 40 -9.71 13.93 27.39
N SER A 41 -9.46 13.05 28.38
CA SER A 41 -9.10 13.51 29.73
C SER A 41 -7.71 14.14 29.76
N LYS A 42 -7.41 15.00 30.74
CA LYS A 42 -6.08 15.62 30.90
C LYS A 42 -4.96 14.57 30.96
N ARG A 43 -5.17 13.47 31.69
CA ARG A 43 -4.22 12.35 31.78
C ARG A 43 -4.00 11.69 30.42
N ALA A 44 -5.06 11.42 29.67
CA ALA A 44 -4.96 10.85 28.33
C ALA A 44 -4.26 11.81 27.35
N LYS A 45 -4.53 13.12 27.44
CA LYS A 45 -3.89 14.15 26.62
C LYS A 45 -2.37 14.17 26.81
N ILE A 46 -1.89 14.19 28.06
CA ILE A 46 -0.44 14.13 28.36
C ILE A 46 0.19 12.86 27.76
N PHE A 47 -0.46 11.71 27.94
CA PHE A 47 0.02 10.45 27.38
C PHE A 47 0.05 10.47 25.84
N TYR A 48 -0.99 11.00 25.20
CA TYR A 48 -1.05 11.12 23.75
C TYR A 48 -0.02 12.11 23.19
N ASP A 49 0.29 13.20 23.90
CA ASP A 49 1.35 14.13 23.49
C ASP A 49 2.71 13.44 23.42
N THR A 50 3.04 12.60 24.41
CA THR A 50 4.26 11.79 24.38
C THR A 50 4.28 10.84 23.18
N LYS A 51 3.15 10.20 22.85
CA LYS A 51 3.04 9.29 21.70
C LYS A 51 3.16 10.04 20.36
N ILE A 52 2.56 11.21 20.23
CA ILE A 52 2.67 12.05 19.03
C ILE A 52 4.09 12.55 18.85
N ARG A 53 4.77 13.02 19.90
CA ARG A 53 6.18 13.43 19.83
C ARG A 53 7.07 12.27 19.36
N LYS A 54 6.84 11.08 19.89
CA LYS A 54 7.54 9.87 19.43
C LYS A 54 7.23 9.57 17.96
N ALA A 55 5.97 9.64 17.54
CA ALA A 55 5.59 9.47 16.14
C ALA A 55 6.27 10.51 15.22
N ILE A 56 6.42 11.77 15.65
CA ILE A 56 7.16 12.79 14.91
C ILE A 56 8.64 12.40 14.74
N GLU A 57 9.30 11.92 15.81
CA GLU A 57 10.69 11.46 15.73
C GLU A 57 10.86 10.27 14.78
N GLU A 58 9.96 9.29 14.84
CA GLU A 58 10.01 8.11 13.98
C GLU A 58 9.70 8.45 12.53
N LEU A 59 8.78 9.40 12.27
CA LEU A 59 8.50 9.90 10.93
C LEU A 59 9.71 10.63 10.33
N LYS A 60 10.43 11.43 11.13
CA LYS A 60 11.66 12.11 10.69
C LYS A 60 12.82 11.17 10.36
N LYS A 61 12.78 9.93 10.86
CA LYS A 61 13.76 8.88 10.56
C LYS A 61 13.28 7.94 9.44
N ASP A 62 12.15 8.27 8.82
CA ASP A 62 11.49 7.47 7.79
C ASP A 62 11.24 6.01 8.23
N ASN A 63 11.01 5.81 9.54
CA ASN A 63 10.72 4.50 10.12
C ASN A 63 9.26 4.12 9.88
N SER A 64 8.95 3.68 8.66
CA SER A 64 7.61 3.25 8.28
C SER A 64 7.10 2.06 9.10
N TYR A 65 7.99 1.15 9.49
CA TYR A 65 7.66 -0.05 10.27
C TYR A 65 7.15 0.27 11.68
N TYR A 66 7.60 1.38 12.28
CA TYR A 66 7.00 1.88 13.51
C TYR A 66 5.49 2.09 13.36
N PHE A 67 5.05 2.67 12.24
CA PHE A 67 3.64 2.92 11.97
C PHE A 67 2.88 1.67 11.58
N GLN A 68 3.52 0.73 10.88
CA GLN A 68 2.93 -0.59 10.56
C GLN A 68 2.44 -1.31 11.83
N LYS A 69 3.18 -1.19 12.94
CA LYS A 69 2.82 -1.82 14.22
C LYS A 69 1.68 -1.12 14.97
N LEU A 70 1.42 0.14 14.65
CA LEU A 70 0.46 0.97 15.40
C LEU A 70 -0.85 1.20 14.65
N LEU A 71 -0.80 1.28 13.32
CA LEU A 71 -1.98 1.42 12.49
C LEU A 71 -2.70 0.08 12.36
N PRO A 72 -4.04 0.07 12.42
CA PRO A 72 -4.79 -1.08 11.91
C PRO A 72 -4.40 -1.40 10.47
N ASN A 73 -4.31 -2.67 10.09
CA ASN A 73 -3.95 -3.08 8.72
C ASN A 73 -4.84 -2.42 7.65
N THR A 74 -6.10 -2.14 7.96
CA THR A 74 -7.04 -1.46 7.05
C THR A 74 -6.84 0.07 6.99
N GLU A 75 -5.85 0.62 7.68
CA GLU A 75 -5.57 2.04 7.78
C GLU A 75 -4.11 2.38 7.41
N THR A 76 -3.29 1.40 7.02
CA THR A 76 -1.90 1.61 6.58
C THR A 76 -1.80 2.48 5.33
N TRP A 77 -2.86 2.55 4.52
CA TRP A 77 -2.99 3.46 3.36
C TRP A 77 -2.69 4.93 3.70
N ARG A 78 -2.82 5.33 4.97
CA ARG A 78 -2.52 6.70 5.44
C ARG A 78 -1.04 7.07 5.32
N LEU A 79 -0.16 6.08 5.22
CA LEU A 79 1.28 6.23 5.02
C LEU A 79 1.65 6.58 3.57
N TYR A 80 0.80 6.24 2.59
CA TYR A 80 1.11 6.33 1.17
C TYR A 80 1.67 7.70 0.76
N GLU A 81 0.94 8.80 0.99
CA GLU A 81 1.38 10.14 0.55
C GLU A 81 2.73 10.58 1.12
N TYR A 82 3.15 10.06 2.28
CA TYR A 82 4.44 10.42 2.87
C TYR A 82 5.58 9.58 2.25
N PHE A 83 5.35 8.29 2.00
CA PHE A 83 6.37 7.34 1.53
C PHE A 83 6.25 6.99 0.04
N LYS A 84 5.40 7.66 -0.73
CA LYS A 84 5.10 7.32 -2.14
C LYS A 84 6.33 7.37 -3.05
N ASP A 85 7.29 8.22 -2.74
CA ASP A 85 8.50 8.42 -3.54
C ASP A 85 9.60 7.39 -3.16
N GLU A 86 9.38 6.62 -2.09
CA GLU A 86 10.23 5.52 -1.63
C GLU A 86 9.43 4.20 -1.52
N CYS A 87 8.39 4.04 -2.34
CA CYS A 87 7.58 2.83 -2.34
C CYS A 87 7.97 1.86 -3.45
N CYS A 88 7.68 0.58 -3.25
CA CYS A 88 7.80 -0.45 -4.26
C CYS A 88 6.47 -1.19 -4.39
N PHE A 89 5.96 -1.23 -5.60
CA PHE A 89 4.88 -2.11 -6.01
C PHE A 89 5.47 -3.49 -6.28
N LEU A 90 4.86 -4.53 -5.71
CA LEU A 90 5.36 -5.89 -5.77
C LEU A 90 4.22 -6.85 -6.09
N ASP A 91 4.52 -7.80 -6.97
CA ASP A 91 3.66 -8.93 -7.32
C ASP A 91 4.54 -10.15 -7.64
N ILE A 92 4.07 -11.34 -7.30
CA ILE A 92 4.76 -12.59 -7.61
C ILE A 92 3.87 -13.53 -8.43
N GLU A 93 4.54 -14.31 -9.28
CA GLU A 93 3.96 -15.52 -9.83
C GLU A 93 4.50 -16.74 -9.08
N SER A 94 3.59 -17.63 -8.66
CA SER A 94 3.97 -18.81 -7.90
C SER A 94 3.04 -19.99 -8.17
N TYR A 95 3.57 -21.22 -8.12
CA TYR A 95 2.81 -22.45 -8.26
C TYR A 95 2.96 -23.37 -7.04
N GLU A 96 2.19 -24.46 -7.01
CA GLU A 96 2.14 -25.42 -5.89
C GLU A 96 1.82 -24.76 -4.54
N HIS A 97 0.82 -23.88 -4.51
CA HIS A 97 0.44 -23.14 -3.30
C HIS A 97 1.61 -22.33 -2.71
N GLY A 98 2.36 -21.63 -3.58
CA GLY A 98 3.43 -20.74 -3.14
C GLY A 98 4.72 -21.44 -2.71
N LYS A 99 4.86 -22.75 -2.98
CA LYS A 99 6.11 -23.48 -2.73
C LYS A 99 7.21 -23.09 -3.71
N ASN A 100 6.85 -22.60 -4.88
CA ASN A 100 7.77 -22.26 -5.94
C ASN A 100 7.40 -20.90 -6.54
N ILE A 101 8.27 -19.91 -6.34
CA ILE A 101 8.16 -18.60 -6.98
C ILE A 101 8.82 -18.68 -8.36
N THR A 102 8.09 -18.29 -9.41
CA THR A 102 8.59 -18.27 -10.79
C THR A 102 9.08 -16.90 -11.19
N ILE A 103 8.32 -15.85 -10.84
CA ILE A 103 8.66 -14.46 -11.11
C ILE A 103 8.39 -13.61 -9.87
N ILE A 104 9.26 -12.62 -9.64
CA ILE A 104 8.99 -11.49 -8.76
C ILE A 104 9.14 -10.22 -9.57
N GLY A 105 8.07 -9.44 -9.63
CA GLY A 105 8.04 -8.12 -10.22
C GLY A 105 8.16 -7.04 -9.15
N LEU A 106 8.99 -6.03 -9.42
CA LEU A 106 9.18 -4.86 -8.57
C LEU A 106 9.05 -3.60 -9.44
N TYR A 107 8.29 -2.62 -8.98
CA TYR A 107 8.15 -1.33 -9.64
C TYR A 107 8.24 -0.20 -8.62
N ASP A 108 9.19 0.71 -8.79
CA ASP A 108 9.41 1.84 -7.86
C ASP A 108 8.57 3.08 -8.21
N GLY A 109 7.76 2.99 -9.27
CA GLY A 109 7.01 4.11 -9.83
C GLY A 109 7.68 4.76 -11.04
N PHE A 110 8.88 4.32 -11.43
CA PHE A 110 9.62 4.77 -12.61
C PHE A 110 10.13 3.58 -13.45
N GLU A 111 10.78 2.60 -12.82
CA GLU A 111 11.41 1.46 -13.49
C GLU A 111 10.85 0.13 -12.96
N THR A 112 10.61 -0.82 -13.87
CA THR A 112 10.30 -2.21 -13.52
C THR A 112 11.59 -3.02 -13.36
N LYS A 113 11.58 -3.98 -12.45
CA LYS A 113 12.62 -4.99 -12.28
C LYS A 113 11.95 -6.34 -12.09
N THR A 114 12.30 -7.26 -12.97
CA THR A 114 11.74 -8.60 -12.98
C THR A 114 12.81 -9.64 -12.68
N MET A 115 12.54 -10.50 -11.71
CA MET A 115 13.41 -11.58 -11.28
C MET A 115 12.74 -12.92 -11.59
N VAL A 116 13.33 -13.70 -12.49
CA VAL A 116 12.81 -14.97 -13.00
C VAL A 116 13.63 -16.15 -12.46
N LYS A 117 12.92 -17.19 -12.01
CA LYS A 117 13.46 -18.45 -11.50
C LYS A 117 14.46 -19.06 -12.50
N ASN A 118 15.59 -19.54 -11.97
CA ASN A 118 16.69 -20.15 -12.73
C ASN A 118 17.36 -19.22 -13.76
N MET A 119 17.09 -17.91 -13.74
CA MET A 119 17.74 -16.94 -14.62
C MET A 119 18.45 -15.86 -13.81
N ASN A 120 17.71 -15.10 -13.02
CA ASN A 120 18.26 -13.98 -12.23
C ASN A 120 17.57 -13.80 -10.86
N LEU A 121 16.61 -14.66 -10.50
CA LEU A 121 15.98 -14.69 -9.19
C LEU A 121 16.95 -15.23 -8.15
N ASP A 122 17.39 -14.33 -7.27
CA ASP A 122 18.34 -14.59 -6.19
C ASP A 122 17.91 -13.85 -4.91
N MET A 123 18.08 -14.52 -3.77
CA MET A 123 17.68 -14.01 -2.46
C MET A 123 18.43 -12.72 -2.09
N ASN A 124 19.76 -12.69 -2.28
CA ASN A 124 20.57 -11.54 -1.89
C ASN A 124 20.28 -10.34 -2.77
N ARG A 125 20.07 -10.57 -4.07
CA ARG A 125 19.64 -9.54 -5.02
C ARG A 125 18.29 -8.97 -4.64
N LEU A 126 17.30 -9.81 -4.34
CA LEU A 126 15.97 -9.39 -3.91
C LEU A 126 16.04 -8.56 -2.62
N LYS A 127 16.76 -9.06 -1.60
CA LYS A 127 16.93 -8.36 -0.32
C LYS A 127 17.53 -6.97 -0.51
N LYS A 128 18.66 -6.89 -1.23
CA LYS A 128 19.36 -5.62 -1.50
C LYS A 128 18.49 -4.64 -2.30
N GLU A 129 17.63 -5.15 -3.19
CA GLU A 129 16.69 -4.30 -3.91
C GLU A 129 15.59 -3.78 -2.97
N LEU A 130 14.98 -4.64 -2.17
CA LEU A 130 13.90 -4.27 -1.26
C LEU A 130 14.32 -3.31 -0.13
N GLU A 131 15.58 -3.39 0.32
CA GLU A 131 16.15 -2.50 1.35
C GLU A 131 16.16 -1.00 0.97
N LYS A 132 16.02 -0.68 -0.31
CA LYS A 132 15.95 0.71 -0.80
C LYS A 132 14.64 1.40 -0.46
N TYR A 133 13.57 0.64 -0.28
CA TYR A 133 12.22 1.17 -0.14
C TYR A 133 11.82 1.32 1.33
N LYS A 134 10.89 2.23 1.60
CA LYS A 134 10.26 2.42 2.91
C LYS A 134 8.83 1.90 2.95
N LEU A 135 8.24 1.52 1.82
CA LEU A 135 6.86 1.09 1.75
C LEU A 135 6.66 0.05 0.65
N LEU A 136 6.12 -1.11 1.00
CA LEU A 136 5.65 -2.09 0.01
C LEU A 136 4.17 -1.90 -0.27
N ILE A 137 3.80 -2.05 -1.54
CA ILE A 137 2.42 -2.00 -2.00
C ILE A 137 2.17 -3.23 -2.85
N THR A 138 1.17 -4.02 -2.49
CA THR A 138 0.80 -5.24 -3.24
C THR A 138 -0.71 -5.31 -3.41
N PHE A 139 -1.19 -6.22 -4.24
CA PHE A 139 -2.61 -6.58 -4.28
C PHE A 139 -2.81 -7.98 -3.70
N ASN A 140 -3.52 -8.10 -2.58
CA ASN A 140 -3.72 -9.37 -1.85
C ASN A 140 -2.43 -10.01 -1.29
N GLY A 141 -1.32 -9.27 -1.27
CA GLY A 141 -0.04 -9.85 -0.85
C GLY A 141 0.13 -10.09 0.63
N SER A 142 -0.71 -9.55 1.51
CA SER A 142 -0.71 -9.98 2.91
C SER A 142 -1.10 -11.47 3.05
N SER A 143 -1.87 -12.00 2.09
CA SER A 143 -2.32 -13.40 2.07
C SER A 143 -1.60 -14.26 1.04
N HIS A 144 -0.84 -13.67 0.12
CA HIS A 144 -0.20 -14.38 -0.99
C HIS A 144 1.31 -14.09 -1.09
N ASP A 145 1.67 -12.91 -1.60
CA ASP A 145 3.07 -12.56 -1.93
C ASP A 145 4.00 -12.65 -0.72
N ILE A 146 3.67 -11.95 0.36
CA ILE A 146 4.54 -11.80 1.53
C ILE A 146 4.78 -13.15 2.23
N PRO A 147 3.75 -13.98 2.50
CA PRO A 147 3.96 -15.34 3.02
C PRO A 147 4.82 -16.22 2.11
N ASN A 148 4.59 -16.17 0.79
CA ASN A 148 5.31 -17.01 -0.16
C ASN A 148 6.79 -16.60 -0.27
N ILE A 149 7.07 -15.29 -0.33
CA ILE A 149 8.45 -14.77 -0.29
C ILE A 149 9.12 -15.18 1.02
N ASN A 150 8.49 -15.00 2.18
CA ASN A 150 9.11 -15.38 3.46
C ASN A 150 9.37 -16.89 3.59
N LYS A 151 8.55 -17.72 2.94
CA LYS A 151 8.74 -19.18 2.90
C LYS A 151 9.86 -19.60 1.96
N TYR A 152 9.94 -18.98 0.79
CA TYR A 152 10.91 -19.33 -0.25
C TYR A 152 12.27 -18.68 -0.02
N PHE A 153 12.27 -17.44 0.48
CA PHE A 153 13.41 -16.58 0.77
C PHE A 153 13.25 -15.93 2.16
N PRO A 154 13.54 -16.68 3.25
CA PRO A 154 13.46 -16.16 4.61
C PRO A 154 14.27 -14.87 4.79
N GLU A 155 13.77 -13.96 5.64
CA GLU A 155 14.46 -12.71 6.03
C GLU A 155 14.83 -11.76 4.88
N THR A 156 14.12 -11.88 3.75
CA THR A 156 14.37 -11.08 2.54
C THR A 156 13.55 -9.80 2.51
N ILE A 157 12.33 -9.81 3.04
CA ILE A 157 11.51 -8.61 3.16
C ILE A 157 12.00 -7.80 4.36
N PRO A 158 12.46 -6.55 4.16
CA PRO A 158 12.92 -5.72 5.26
C PRO A 158 11.76 -5.31 6.19
N ASN A 159 12.10 -4.86 7.39
CA ASN A 159 11.14 -4.30 8.34
C ASN A 159 10.66 -2.92 7.86
N ILE A 160 9.71 -2.91 6.94
CA ILE A 160 9.06 -1.71 6.39
C ILE A 160 7.54 -1.86 6.40
N ALA A 161 6.82 -0.75 6.21
CA ALA A 161 5.37 -0.78 6.13
C ALA A 161 4.88 -1.48 4.85
N HIS A 162 3.68 -2.05 4.92
CA HIS A 162 3.02 -2.72 3.82
C HIS A 162 1.57 -2.24 3.68
N ILE A 163 1.21 -1.85 2.46
CA ILE A 163 -0.17 -1.59 2.05
C ILE A 163 -0.62 -2.71 1.12
N ASP A 164 -1.64 -3.44 1.55
CA ASP A 164 -2.36 -4.35 0.69
C ASP A 164 -3.59 -3.64 0.08
N LEU A 165 -3.52 -3.42 -1.24
CA LEU A 165 -4.56 -2.75 -2.00
C LEU A 165 -5.89 -3.48 -1.99
N ARG A 166 -5.94 -4.80 -1.80
CA ARG A 166 -7.22 -5.52 -1.67
C ARG A 166 -8.01 -4.97 -0.49
N HIS A 167 -7.35 -4.78 0.65
CA HIS A 167 -7.98 -4.24 1.86
C HIS A 167 -8.37 -2.76 1.70
N ALA A 168 -7.52 -1.96 1.05
CA ALA A 168 -7.81 -0.55 0.79
C ALA A 168 -8.97 -0.37 -0.22
N CYS A 169 -9.02 -1.16 -1.29
CA CYS A 169 -10.09 -1.20 -2.28
C CYS A 169 -11.44 -1.58 -1.64
N ASN A 170 -11.46 -2.61 -0.79
CA ASN A 170 -12.67 -3.07 -0.11
C ASN A 170 -13.34 -1.94 0.70
N LYS A 171 -12.57 -1.04 1.33
CA LYS A 171 -13.11 0.09 2.10
C LYS A 171 -13.88 1.11 1.27
N ILE A 172 -13.61 1.17 -0.03
CA ILE A 172 -14.28 2.07 -0.98
C ILE A 172 -15.23 1.31 -1.92
N GLY A 173 -15.59 0.07 -1.57
CA GLY A 173 -16.55 -0.75 -2.32
C GLY A 173 -15.99 -1.42 -3.57
N LEU A 174 -14.68 -1.31 -3.83
CA LEU A 174 -14.03 -2.00 -4.95
C LEU A 174 -13.70 -3.43 -4.52
N LYS A 175 -14.50 -4.39 -5.01
CA LYS A 175 -14.37 -5.83 -4.74
C LYS A 175 -14.12 -6.60 -6.04
N GLY A 176 -13.32 -7.66 -5.94
CA GLY A 176 -12.94 -8.55 -7.05
C GLY A 176 -11.44 -8.79 -7.09
N GLY A 177 -10.98 -9.53 -8.10
CA GLY A 177 -9.55 -9.61 -8.44
C GLY A 177 -9.02 -8.29 -9.01
N LEU A 178 -7.70 -8.17 -9.12
CA LEU A 178 -7.01 -6.96 -9.60
C LEU A 178 -7.55 -6.52 -10.97
N LYS A 179 -7.54 -7.42 -11.97
CA LYS A 179 -8.04 -7.18 -13.33
C LYS A 179 -9.48 -6.62 -13.35
N MET A 180 -10.38 -7.21 -12.55
CA MET A 180 -11.76 -6.73 -12.45
C MET A 180 -11.86 -5.33 -11.83
N ILE A 181 -10.99 -5.01 -10.88
CA ILE A 181 -10.98 -3.69 -10.23
C ILE A 181 -10.39 -2.64 -11.16
N GLU A 182 -9.34 -2.96 -11.89
CA GLU A 182 -8.74 -2.10 -12.91
C GLU A 182 -9.77 -1.67 -13.95
N GLU A 183 -10.52 -2.62 -14.52
CA GLU A 183 -11.57 -2.33 -15.49
C GLU A 183 -12.63 -1.39 -14.89
N LYS A 184 -13.05 -1.62 -13.63
CA LYS A 184 -14.03 -0.76 -12.94
C LYS A 184 -13.51 0.67 -12.69
N VAL A 185 -12.20 0.87 -12.64
CA VAL A 185 -11.60 2.19 -12.42
C VAL A 185 -11.00 2.80 -13.69
N GLY A 186 -11.17 2.14 -14.84
CA GLY A 186 -10.72 2.62 -16.15
C GLY A 186 -9.22 2.46 -16.41
N ILE A 187 -8.55 1.52 -15.71
CA ILE A 187 -7.18 1.12 -16.05
C ILE A 187 -7.27 0.08 -17.18
N ILE A 188 -6.60 0.37 -18.29
CA ILE A 188 -6.66 -0.42 -19.52
C ILE A 188 -5.34 -1.18 -19.68
N ARG A 189 -5.43 -2.50 -19.86
CA ARG A 189 -4.30 -3.34 -20.22
C ARG A 189 -4.16 -3.51 -21.74
N PRO A 190 -2.95 -3.77 -22.27
CA PRO A 190 -2.75 -4.08 -23.68
C PRO A 190 -3.61 -5.23 -24.20
N ILE A 191 -4.10 -5.11 -25.44
CA ILE A 191 -5.06 -6.05 -26.04
C ILE A 191 -4.45 -7.46 -26.22
N HIS A 192 -3.16 -7.55 -26.56
CA HIS A 192 -2.51 -8.85 -26.77
C HIS A 192 -2.45 -9.70 -25.50
N LEU A 193 -2.42 -9.07 -24.32
CA LEU A 193 -2.55 -9.74 -23.01
C LEU A 193 -3.97 -10.22 -22.71
N LYS A 194 -4.97 -9.91 -23.53
CA LYS A 194 -6.29 -10.55 -23.46
C LYS A 194 -6.41 -11.71 -24.44
N ALA A 195 -5.58 -11.74 -25.49
CA ALA A 195 -5.70 -12.67 -26.61
C ALA A 195 -4.80 -13.91 -26.51
N TYR A 196 -3.63 -13.80 -25.87
CA TYR A 196 -2.59 -14.84 -25.92
C TYR A 196 -2.36 -15.61 -24.61
N GLY A 197 -2.92 -15.18 -23.48
CA GLY A 197 -2.77 -15.90 -22.20
C GLY A 197 -4.04 -16.63 -21.82
N GLY A 198 -3.91 -17.89 -21.40
CA GLY A 198 -4.94 -18.52 -20.58
C GLY A 198 -5.24 -17.68 -19.34
N ASP A 199 -6.34 -17.95 -18.64
CA ASP A 199 -6.75 -17.19 -17.44
C ASP A 199 -5.68 -17.21 -16.31
N ASN A 200 -4.65 -18.06 -16.42
CA ASN A 200 -3.63 -18.31 -15.42
C ASN A 200 -2.19 -18.10 -15.96
N PRO A 201 -1.44 -17.10 -15.47
CA PRO A 201 -0.03 -16.88 -15.84
C PRO A 201 0.89 -18.09 -15.64
N ILE A 202 0.56 -19.00 -14.72
CA ILE A 202 1.34 -20.24 -14.49
C ILE A 202 1.37 -21.14 -15.74
N ASP A 203 0.35 -21.09 -16.59
CA ASP A 203 0.34 -21.91 -17.81
C ASP A 203 1.37 -21.44 -18.84
N LEU A 204 1.70 -20.14 -18.87
CA LEU A 204 2.80 -19.60 -19.68
C LEU A 204 4.15 -20.12 -19.17
N TRP A 205 4.34 -20.16 -17.85
CA TRP A 205 5.55 -20.75 -17.27
C TRP A 205 5.72 -22.22 -17.66
N ARG A 206 4.63 -23.00 -17.62
CA ARG A 206 4.64 -24.42 -18.03
C ARG A 206 4.94 -24.57 -19.52
N ALA A 207 4.33 -23.74 -20.37
CA ALA A 207 4.57 -23.75 -21.80
C ALA A 207 6.03 -23.41 -22.13
N PHE A 208 6.60 -22.40 -21.46
CA PHE A 208 8.03 -22.06 -21.56
C PHE A 208 8.93 -23.24 -21.17
N LEU A 209 8.66 -23.90 -20.04
CA LEU A 209 9.47 -25.05 -19.60
C LEU A 209 9.36 -26.25 -20.56
N ALA A 210 8.20 -26.47 -21.17
CA ALA A 210 7.97 -27.59 -22.06
C ALA A 210 8.56 -27.38 -23.46
N SER A 211 8.54 -26.14 -23.96
CA SER A 211 8.94 -25.81 -25.34
C SER A 211 10.33 -25.18 -25.45
N GLY A 212 10.81 -24.51 -24.41
CA GLY A 212 11.96 -23.61 -24.47
C GLY A 212 11.70 -22.29 -25.22
N ASP A 213 10.46 -22.06 -25.66
CA ASP A 213 10.09 -20.88 -26.46
C ASP A 213 9.96 -19.64 -25.56
N LYS A 214 10.83 -18.67 -25.83
CA LYS A 214 10.94 -17.43 -25.05
C LYS A 214 9.69 -16.55 -25.16
N GLU A 215 8.87 -16.69 -26.20
CA GLU A 215 7.65 -15.89 -26.33
C GLU A 215 6.70 -16.09 -25.14
N TYR A 216 6.60 -17.31 -24.60
CA TYR A 216 5.81 -17.58 -23.40
C TYR A 216 6.36 -16.89 -22.16
N LEU A 217 7.70 -16.87 -22.03
CA LEU A 217 8.35 -16.20 -20.91
C LEU A 217 8.20 -14.68 -21.02
N ASP A 218 8.40 -14.11 -22.21
CA ASP A 218 8.26 -12.67 -22.45
C ASP A 218 6.82 -12.23 -22.19
N LEU A 219 5.83 -13.05 -22.55
CA LEU A 219 4.43 -12.80 -22.26
C LEU A 219 4.14 -12.87 -20.75
N LEU A 220 4.71 -13.85 -20.04
CA LEU A 220 4.58 -13.97 -18.59
C LEU A 220 5.18 -12.77 -17.85
N VAL A 221 6.35 -12.30 -18.28
CA VAL A 221 6.99 -11.09 -17.76
C VAL A 221 6.08 -9.88 -17.98
N GLN A 222 5.52 -9.72 -19.18
CA GLN A 222 4.60 -8.62 -19.47
C GLN A 222 3.34 -8.65 -18.59
N TYR A 223 2.77 -9.83 -18.30
CA TYR A 223 1.65 -9.93 -17.36
C TYR A 223 1.99 -9.42 -15.96
N ASN A 224 3.12 -9.88 -15.42
CA ASN A 224 3.56 -9.49 -14.08
C ASN A 224 3.95 -8.00 -14.02
N GLU A 225 4.57 -7.46 -15.09
CA GLU A 225 4.85 -6.03 -15.22
C GLU A 225 3.58 -5.18 -15.24
N GLU A 226 2.55 -5.61 -15.97
CA GLU A 226 1.25 -4.94 -15.93
C GLU A 226 0.62 -4.98 -14.54
N ASP A 227 0.73 -6.10 -13.82
CA ASP A 227 0.19 -6.19 -12.46
C ASP A 227 0.84 -5.14 -11.54
N ILE A 228 2.17 -5.05 -11.51
CA ILE A 228 2.89 -4.09 -10.66
C ILE A 228 2.75 -2.63 -11.12
N VAL A 229 2.78 -2.35 -12.42
CA VAL A 229 2.67 -0.99 -12.95
C VAL A 229 1.29 -0.41 -12.66
N ASN A 230 0.24 -1.22 -12.83
CA ASN A 230 -1.14 -0.80 -12.60
C ASN A 230 -1.48 -0.62 -11.11
N LEU A 231 -0.70 -1.18 -10.18
CA LEU A 231 -0.89 -0.90 -8.75
C LEU A 231 -0.67 0.57 -8.41
N LYS A 232 0.19 1.30 -9.13
CA LYS A 232 0.42 2.74 -8.89
C LYS A 232 -0.81 3.61 -9.14
N PRO A 233 -1.39 3.67 -10.36
CA PRO A 233 -2.61 4.44 -10.58
C PRO A 233 -3.77 3.93 -9.72
N LEU A 234 -3.87 2.63 -9.45
CA LEU A 234 -4.88 2.09 -8.54
C LEU A 234 -4.71 2.63 -7.12
N MET A 235 -3.50 2.61 -6.56
CA MET A 235 -3.19 3.18 -5.24
C MET A 235 -3.51 4.67 -5.19
N GLU A 236 -3.19 5.45 -6.23
CA GLU A 236 -3.53 6.87 -6.28
C GLU A 236 -5.05 7.11 -6.23
N ILE A 237 -5.83 6.35 -7.02
CA ILE A 237 -7.30 6.44 -7.04
C ILE A 237 -7.87 6.07 -5.67
N VAL A 238 -7.40 4.95 -5.11
CA VAL A 238 -7.84 4.44 -3.80
C VAL A 238 -7.51 5.44 -2.71
N TYR A 239 -6.28 5.98 -2.70
CA TYR A 239 -5.83 6.98 -1.75
C TYR A 239 -6.70 8.24 -1.81
N LYS A 240 -6.96 8.79 -3.00
CA LYS A 240 -7.81 9.98 -3.18
C LYS A 240 -9.22 9.74 -2.63
N LYS A 241 -9.83 8.58 -2.94
CA LYS A 241 -11.17 8.21 -2.44
C LYS A 241 -11.19 8.01 -0.92
N LEU A 242 -10.19 7.32 -0.36
CA LEU A 242 -10.06 7.11 1.08
C LEU A 242 -9.83 8.42 1.83
N LYS A 243 -8.89 9.25 1.39
CA LYS A 243 -8.63 10.58 1.93
C LYS A 243 -9.90 11.43 1.92
N LYS A 244 -10.61 11.51 0.78
CA LYS A 244 -11.88 12.22 0.67
C LYS A 244 -12.91 11.68 1.65
N SER A 245 -13.23 10.38 1.63
CA SER A 245 -14.24 9.78 2.51
C SER A 245 -13.91 9.88 4.01
N THR A 246 -12.63 9.98 4.34
CA THR A 246 -12.12 10.14 5.70
C THR A 246 -12.27 11.60 6.15
N ILE A 247 -11.97 12.57 5.30
CA ILE A 247 -12.08 13.99 5.66
C ILE A 247 -13.53 14.51 5.51
N SER A 248 -14.26 14.12 4.47
CA SER A 248 -15.61 14.62 4.14
C SER A 248 -16.72 14.11 5.06
N LYS A 249 -16.41 13.26 6.05
CA LYS A 249 -17.28 13.04 7.22
C LYS A 249 -17.25 14.21 8.22
N ASN A 250 -16.50 15.28 7.89
CA ASN A 250 -16.57 16.62 8.48
C ASN A 250 -17.44 17.55 7.62
N PRO A 251 -18.63 17.96 8.08
CA PRO A 251 -19.32 19.10 7.50
C PRO A 251 -18.80 20.39 8.15
N THR A 252 -17.66 20.91 7.68
CA THR A 252 -17.35 22.35 7.84
C THR A 252 -16.24 22.78 6.88
N THR A 253 -16.41 23.96 6.28
CA THR A 253 -15.67 24.60 5.16
C THR A 253 -16.20 24.13 3.79
N LEU A 254 -16.96 24.93 3.03
CA LEU A 254 -16.73 26.32 2.64
C LEU A 254 -18.04 27.15 2.64
N ALA A 255 -18.11 28.16 3.51
CA ALA A 255 -18.83 29.39 3.22
C ALA A 255 -17.82 30.50 3.52
N GLY A 256 -17.26 31.08 2.46
CA GLY A 256 -16.47 32.31 2.61
C GLY A 256 -17.38 33.44 3.08
N PRO A 257 -16.84 34.45 3.78
CA PRO A 257 -17.63 35.63 4.12
C PRO A 257 -17.97 36.34 2.81
N GLY A 258 -19.24 36.26 2.41
CA GLY A 258 -19.80 37.20 1.45
C GLY A 258 -19.72 38.58 2.06
N THR A 259 -18.84 39.40 1.51
CA THR A 259 -18.75 40.83 1.75
C THR A 259 -20.10 41.46 1.48
N ALA A 260 -20.70 42.05 2.51
CA ALA A 260 -21.68 43.10 2.33
C ALA A 260 -20.88 44.37 2.02
N GLU A 261 -20.95 44.82 0.77
CA GLU A 261 -20.90 46.21 0.30
C GLU A 261 -21.39 46.24 -1.15
#